data_AF-W5MJ80-F1
#
_entry.id   AF-W5MJ80-F1
#
_cell.length_a   1.000
_cell.length_b   1.000
_cell.length_c   1.000
_cell.angle_alpha   90.00
_cell.angle_beta   90.00
_cell.angle_gamma   90.00
#
_symmetry.space_group_name_H-M   'P 1'
#
loop_
_entity.id
_entity.type
_entity.pdbx_description
1 polymer ?
#
loop_
_entity_poly.entity_id
_entity_poly.type
_entity_poly.pdbx_seq_one_letter_code
_entity_poly.pdbx_strand_id
1 'polypeptide(L)'
;MSVPKSHKISIQEHMAINVCPGPIRPIKQISDFFPRFHDFPAMVLPKRDPPIQSCDPPEPPEEQKDRDEEREVERERDKESDIEAEGDSYDSDDATYLGTLEFSLLFDQENNALNCSVHRAKGLKPMDSNGLADPYVKLHLLPGASKANKLRTKTLRNTLNPVWNETLTYYGITEADMAQKTLRLCVCDMDRLGRNEFIGETRVPLKKLTAGQTKNYNICLERQQLTKLTTNTERGMALYEEEAVACVDRGRVLVSLCYSVQRGALLVGIVRCAHLAAMDSNGYSDPFVKIVLRPDTGKKSKYKTSVKKKTLNPEFNEEFVYEIPHEELAKKTLEISVWDYDLGMSNDFIGGIQLGIDAKGERLRHWFECLKHKDKKVECWHTLTNDNPDVSD
;
A
#
# COMPACT_ATOMS: atom_id res chain seq x y z
N MET A 1 -43.21 39.66 27.09
CA MET A 1 -42.44 40.69 26.35
C MET A 1 -41.48 41.35 27.33
N SER A 2 -40.22 40.91 27.33
CA SER A 2 -39.16 41.45 28.18
C SER A 2 -37.89 41.50 27.35
N VAL A 3 -37.44 42.70 27.05
CA VAL A 3 -36.25 42.99 26.24
C VAL A 3 -35.01 42.77 27.13
N PRO A 4 -34.03 41.94 26.74
CA PRO A 4 -32.75 41.85 27.45
C PRO A 4 -31.80 42.98 27.04
N LYS A 5 -31.11 43.53 28.04
CA LYS A 5 -30.19 44.66 27.97
C LYS A 5 -28.90 44.31 27.22
N SER A 6 -28.52 45.19 26.29
CA SER A 6 -27.24 45.20 25.56
C SER A 6 -26.05 45.37 26.52
N HIS A 7 -25.18 44.36 26.59
CA HIS A 7 -23.88 44.47 27.27
C HIS A 7 -22.85 45.08 26.30
N LYS A 8 -22.37 46.29 26.61
CA LYS A 8 -21.23 46.90 25.94
C LYS A 8 -19.95 46.24 26.44
N ILE A 9 -19.22 45.56 25.56
CA ILE A 9 -17.87 45.06 25.85
C ILE A 9 -16.88 46.15 25.40
N SER A 10 -16.15 46.69 26.37
CA SER A 10 -15.07 47.66 26.18
C SER A 10 -13.84 46.94 25.63
N ILE A 11 -13.35 47.37 24.48
CA ILE A 11 -12.10 46.88 23.90
C ILE A 11 -10.95 47.43 24.75
N GLN A 12 -10.20 46.55 25.41
CA GLN A 12 -8.94 46.91 26.06
C GLN A 12 -7.85 46.96 25.00
N GLU A 13 -7.22 48.13 24.85
CA GLU A 13 -6.01 48.32 24.06
C GLU A 13 -4.86 47.51 24.68
N HIS A 14 -4.37 46.51 23.96
CA HIS A 14 -3.14 45.82 24.34
C HIS A 14 -1.94 46.68 23.94
N MET A 15 -1.15 47.05 24.95
CA MET A 15 0.11 47.77 24.78
C MET A 15 1.08 46.98 23.90
N ALA A 16 1.59 47.64 22.86
CA ALA A 16 2.68 47.12 22.04
C ALA A 16 3.95 46.99 22.89
N ILE A 17 4.48 45.77 22.98
CA ILE A 17 5.80 45.53 23.56
C ILE A 17 6.83 46.08 22.58
N ASN A 18 7.53 47.12 23.01
CA ASN A 18 8.63 47.74 22.28
C ASN A 18 9.84 46.80 22.34
N VAL A 19 10.05 45.97 21.32
CA VAL A 19 11.26 45.14 21.17
C VAL A 19 12.20 45.86 20.20
N CYS A 20 13.25 46.47 20.74
CA CYS A 20 14.29 47.14 19.97
C CYS A 20 14.90 46.19 18.92
N PRO A 21 14.96 46.55 17.63
CA PRO A 21 15.74 45.78 16.68
C PRO A 21 17.22 46.10 16.88
N GLY A 22 17.94 45.21 17.58
CA GLY A 22 19.40 45.20 17.53
C GLY A 22 19.90 44.84 16.12
N PRO A 23 21.15 45.18 15.76
CA PRO A 23 21.67 44.92 14.43
C PRO A 23 21.73 43.42 14.11
N ILE A 24 21.18 43.03 12.97
CA ILE A 24 21.21 41.67 12.43
C ILE A 24 22.66 41.31 12.13
N ARG A 25 23.22 40.35 12.88
CA ARG A 25 24.52 39.78 12.56
C ARG A 25 24.36 38.75 11.43
N PRO A 26 25.26 38.71 10.43
CA PRO A 26 25.18 37.72 9.37
C PRO A 26 25.29 36.30 9.93
N ILE A 27 24.40 35.42 9.46
CA ILE A 27 24.37 33.99 9.80
C ILE A 27 25.58 33.33 9.12
N LYS A 28 26.43 32.66 9.90
CA LYS A 28 27.56 31.90 9.36
C LYS A 28 27.05 30.76 8.47
N GLN A 29 27.67 30.59 7.30
CA GLN A 29 27.34 29.46 6.42
C GLN A 29 27.76 28.13 7.08
N ILE A 30 26.98 27.07 6.85
CA ILE A 30 27.23 25.72 7.37
C ILE A 30 28.63 25.18 6.99
N SER A 31 29.25 25.72 5.93
CA SER A 31 30.63 25.41 5.52
C SER A 31 31.70 25.73 6.56
N ASP A 32 31.40 26.59 7.54
CA ASP A 32 32.34 26.96 8.60
C ASP A 32 32.44 25.88 9.71
N PHE A 33 31.55 24.88 9.72
CA PHE A 33 31.53 23.79 10.70
C PHE A 33 32.19 22.49 10.21
N PHE A 34 32.67 22.44 8.97
CA PHE A 34 33.39 21.28 8.44
C PHE A 34 34.90 21.55 8.41
N PRO A 35 35.75 20.70 9.02
CA PRO A 35 37.19 20.82 8.86
C PRO A 35 37.55 20.67 7.38
N ARG A 36 38.25 21.66 6.83
CA ARG A 36 38.86 21.58 5.49
C ARG A 36 39.94 20.51 5.54
N PHE A 37 39.67 19.35 4.94
CA PHE A 37 40.71 18.40 4.59
C PHE A 37 41.52 19.01 3.45
N HIS A 38 42.70 19.53 3.78
CA HIS A 38 43.72 19.86 2.80
C HIS A 38 44.53 18.59 2.44
N ASP A 39 44.72 18.46 1.13
CA ASP A 39 45.88 17.90 0.43
C ASP A 39 46.13 16.39 0.56
N PHE A 40 45.49 15.61 -0.31
CA PHE A 40 46.08 14.37 -0.82
C PHE A 40 46.87 14.69 -2.10
N PRO A 41 48.13 14.23 -2.23
CA PRO A 41 48.90 14.41 -3.45
C PRO A 41 48.27 13.64 -4.61
N ALA A 42 48.24 14.27 -5.78
CA ALA A 42 47.74 13.70 -7.02
C ALA A 42 48.38 12.32 -7.29
N MET A 43 47.56 11.27 -7.38
CA MET A 43 48.01 10.00 -7.93
C MET A 43 48.29 10.19 -9.42
N VAL A 44 49.55 10.04 -9.78
CA VAL A 44 50.02 9.94 -11.16
C VAL A 44 49.45 8.66 -11.77
N LEU A 45 48.62 8.79 -12.80
CA LEU A 45 48.20 7.67 -13.65
C LEU A 45 49.44 7.06 -14.34
N PRO A 46 49.62 5.74 -14.34
CA PRO A 46 50.69 5.11 -15.11
C PRO A 46 50.42 5.29 -16.61
N LYS A 47 51.46 5.70 -17.34
CA LYS A 47 51.46 5.82 -18.80
C LYS A 47 51.24 4.42 -19.41
N ARG A 48 50.37 4.35 -20.42
CA ARG A 48 50.23 3.16 -21.28
C ARG A 48 51.50 3.03 -22.15
N ASP A 49 52.10 1.85 -22.14
CA ASP A 49 53.18 1.49 -23.06
C ASP A 49 52.66 1.37 -24.50
N PRO A 50 53.49 1.66 -25.52
CA PRO A 50 53.12 1.57 -26.93
C PRO A 50 53.05 0.11 -27.41
N PRO A 51 52.33 -0.18 -28.51
CA PRO A 51 52.16 -1.53 -29.02
C PRO A 51 53.46 -2.09 -29.61
N ILE A 52 53.81 -3.30 -29.19
CA ILE A 52 54.90 -4.11 -29.73
C ILE A 52 54.47 -4.69 -31.09
N GLN A 53 55.28 -4.40 -32.11
CA GLN A 53 55.26 -5.02 -33.45
C GLN A 53 55.80 -6.47 -33.41
N SER A 54 55.51 -7.19 -34.50
CA SER A 54 56.18 -8.41 -35.01
C SER A 54 55.47 -9.73 -34.64
N CYS A 55 55.33 -10.76 -35.49
CA CYS A 55 55.91 -11.10 -36.80
C CYS A 55 54.92 -11.95 -37.61
N ASP A 56 54.93 -11.83 -38.94
CA ASP A 56 54.35 -12.81 -39.87
C ASP A 56 55.16 -14.13 -39.88
N PRO A 57 54.52 -15.29 -40.13
CA PRO A 57 55.18 -16.51 -40.59
C PRO A 57 54.96 -16.78 -42.10
N PRO A 58 55.80 -17.64 -42.71
CA PRO A 58 56.19 -17.54 -44.12
C PRO A 58 55.34 -18.35 -45.10
N GLU A 59 55.35 -17.92 -46.36
CA GLU A 59 54.87 -18.61 -47.56
C GLU A 59 55.90 -19.66 -48.04
N PRO A 60 55.48 -20.83 -48.57
CA PRO A 60 55.76 -21.16 -49.99
C PRO A 60 54.76 -22.19 -50.62
N PRO A 61 54.92 -22.65 -51.88
CA PRO A 61 55.39 -22.00 -53.12
C PRO A 61 54.38 -22.15 -54.29
N GLU A 62 54.66 -21.42 -55.38
CA GLU A 62 53.97 -21.44 -56.68
C GLU A 62 54.13 -22.76 -57.48
N GLU A 63 53.06 -23.24 -58.11
CA GLU A 63 53.09 -24.01 -59.37
C GLU A 63 51.94 -23.58 -60.30
N GLN A 64 52.30 -23.28 -61.56
CA GLN A 64 51.42 -22.86 -62.66
C GLN A 64 50.70 -24.04 -63.32
N LYS A 65 49.42 -23.89 -63.72
CA LYS A 65 48.97 -23.83 -65.15
C LYS A 65 47.46 -24.10 -65.37
N ASP A 66 46.93 -23.32 -66.32
CA ASP A 66 45.88 -23.62 -67.31
C ASP A 66 44.42 -23.83 -66.84
N ARG A 67 43.55 -22.83 -67.03
CA ARG A 67 42.62 -22.78 -68.19
C ARG A 67 41.59 -21.64 -68.10
N ASP A 68 41.34 -21.06 -69.26
CA ASP A 68 40.40 -20.01 -69.63
C ASP A 68 38.91 -20.38 -69.43
N GLU A 69 38.07 -19.37 -69.18
CA GLU A 69 36.77 -19.06 -69.83
C GLU A 69 36.09 -17.91 -69.05
N GLU A 70 36.23 -16.66 -69.52
CA GLU A 70 35.18 -15.82 -70.16
C GLU A 70 34.15 -15.19 -69.18
N ARG A 71 34.25 -13.86 -68.92
CA ARG A 71 33.40 -12.75 -69.46
C ARG A 71 32.00 -12.68 -68.81
N GLU A 72 31.41 -11.55 -68.39
CA GLU A 72 31.47 -10.14 -68.80
C GLU A 72 30.83 -9.29 -67.66
N VAL A 73 31.53 -8.29 -67.13
CA VAL A 73 31.40 -6.84 -67.40
C VAL A 73 30.42 -6.08 -66.48
N GLU A 74 31.08 -5.43 -65.51
CA GLU A 74 30.66 -4.25 -64.77
C GLU A 74 30.41 -3.03 -65.71
N ARG A 75 29.44 -2.19 -65.31
CA ARG A 75 29.27 -0.76 -65.61
C ARG A 75 28.71 -0.37 -66.99
N GLU A 76 27.49 0.17 -66.94
CA GLU A 76 27.22 1.57 -67.32
C GLU A 76 25.72 1.91 -67.13
N ARG A 77 25.43 2.86 -66.24
CA ARG A 77 24.77 4.17 -66.54
C ARG A 77 23.89 4.68 -65.40
N ASP A 78 24.34 5.80 -64.85
CA ASP A 78 23.51 6.82 -64.23
C ASP A 78 22.39 7.29 -65.18
N LYS A 79 21.14 7.36 -64.70
CA LYS A 79 20.36 8.60 -64.50
C LYS A 79 18.86 8.32 -64.31
N GLU A 80 18.33 9.05 -63.32
CA GLU A 80 16.95 9.54 -63.19
C GLU A 80 15.80 8.53 -63.07
N SER A 81 15.41 8.29 -61.82
CA SER A 81 14.01 8.52 -61.44
C SER A 81 13.96 8.84 -59.95
N ASP A 82 13.86 10.14 -59.64
CA ASP A 82 13.32 10.63 -58.38
C ASP A 82 11.89 10.09 -58.24
N ILE A 83 11.73 9.07 -57.41
CA ILE A 83 10.46 8.75 -56.77
C ILE A 83 10.80 8.66 -55.29
N GLU A 84 10.31 9.64 -54.55
CA GLU A 84 10.29 9.69 -53.10
C GLU A 84 9.72 8.38 -52.57
N ALA A 85 10.59 7.43 -52.25
CA ALA A 85 10.29 6.38 -51.31
C ALA A 85 10.32 7.05 -49.94
N GLU A 86 9.20 7.68 -49.57
CA GLU A 86 8.79 7.81 -48.18
C GLU A 86 9.07 6.46 -47.54
N GLY A 87 10.14 6.40 -46.75
CA GLY A 87 10.40 5.27 -45.91
C GLY A 87 9.23 5.22 -44.95
N ASP A 88 8.30 4.32 -45.22
CA ASP A 88 7.40 3.78 -44.20
C ASP A 88 8.30 3.22 -43.10
N SER A 89 8.68 4.09 -42.17
CA SER A 89 9.18 3.67 -40.88
C SER A 89 8.05 2.83 -40.31
N TYR A 90 8.26 1.52 -40.28
CA TYR A 90 7.47 0.64 -39.43
C TYR A 90 7.47 1.29 -38.04
N ASP A 91 6.36 1.95 -37.72
CA ASP A 91 6.11 2.62 -36.45
C ASP A 91 6.08 1.50 -35.43
N SER A 92 7.24 1.27 -34.82
CA SER A 92 7.46 0.15 -33.93
C SER A 92 6.58 0.34 -32.70
N ASP A 93 5.61 -0.56 -32.51
CA ASP A 93 4.72 -0.67 -31.34
C ASP A 93 5.45 -0.63 -29.97
N ASP A 94 6.78 -0.69 -29.97
CA ASP A 94 7.70 -0.64 -28.82
C ASP A 94 7.52 0.62 -27.95
N ALA A 95 7.03 1.74 -28.49
CA ALA A 95 6.76 2.93 -27.69
C ALA A 95 5.56 2.78 -26.73
N THR A 96 4.68 1.80 -26.95
CA THR A 96 3.46 1.58 -26.16
C THR A 96 3.54 0.37 -25.22
N TYR A 97 4.49 -0.54 -25.41
CA TYR A 97 4.67 -1.69 -24.55
C TYR A 97 5.32 -1.29 -23.21
N LEU A 98 4.62 -1.55 -22.10
CA LEU A 98 5.08 -1.22 -20.75
C LEU A 98 5.62 -2.44 -19.98
N GLY A 99 5.59 -3.61 -20.62
CA GLY A 99 5.89 -4.90 -20.00
C GLY A 99 4.65 -5.72 -19.67
N THR A 100 4.88 -6.95 -19.23
CA THR A 100 3.85 -7.88 -18.75
C THR A 100 4.06 -8.19 -17.28
N LEU A 101 2.97 -8.35 -16.53
CA LEU A 101 2.98 -8.73 -15.12
C LEU A 101 2.29 -10.08 -14.93
N GLU A 102 2.98 -10.98 -14.24
CA GLU A 102 2.50 -12.31 -13.88
C GLU A 102 2.24 -12.38 -12.38
N PHE A 103 1.00 -12.72 -12.03
CA PHE A 103 0.54 -12.80 -10.64
C PHE A 103 -0.62 -13.78 -10.52
N SER A 104 -0.90 -14.24 -9.31
CA SER A 104 -2.05 -15.09 -9.03
C SER A 104 -2.86 -14.57 -7.85
N LEU A 105 -4.18 -14.69 -7.94
CA LEU A 105 -5.10 -14.29 -6.89
C LEU A 105 -5.83 -15.52 -6.34
N LEU A 106 -5.94 -15.59 -5.02
CA LEU A 106 -6.71 -16.60 -4.30
C LEU A 106 -7.55 -15.92 -3.23
N PHE A 107 -8.87 -16.09 -3.31
CA PHE A 107 -9.77 -15.69 -2.23
C PHE A 107 -10.01 -16.88 -1.31
N ASP A 108 -9.46 -16.80 -0.11
CA ASP A 108 -9.68 -17.73 0.98
C ASP A 108 -10.88 -17.25 1.81
N GLN A 109 -12.04 -17.83 1.52
CA GLN A 109 -13.31 -17.48 2.16
C GLN A 109 -13.33 -17.89 3.63
N GLU A 110 -12.64 -18.97 4.01
CA GLU A 110 -12.61 -19.45 5.40
C GLU A 110 -11.87 -18.43 6.30
N ASN A 111 -10.75 -17.90 5.81
CA ASN A 111 -9.95 -16.93 6.55
C ASN A 111 -10.33 -15.45 6.24
N ASN A 112 -11.30 -15.22 5.36
CA ASN A 112 -11.66 -13.91 4.84
C ASN A 112 -10.42 -13.15 4.33
N ALA A 113 -9.60 -13.83 3.51
CA ALA A 113 -8.31 -13.32 3.07
C ALA A 113 -8.20 -13.33 1.54
N LEU A 114 -7.71 -12.24 0.98
CA LEU A 114 -7.33 -12.18 -0.43
C LEU A 114 -5.81 -12.25 -0.55
N ASN A 115 -5.32 -13.39 -1.03
CA ASN A 115 -3.91 -13.62 -1.29
C ASN A 115 -3.58 -13.19 -2.72
N CYS A 116 -2.64 -12.26 -2.86
CA CYS A 116 -2.10 -11.82 -4.13
C CYS A 116 -0.62 -12.21 -4.22
N SER A 117 -0.31 -13.25 -4.98
CA SER A 117 1.07 -13.68 -5.23
C SER A 117 1.59 -13.01 -6.50
N VAL A 118 2.51 -12.06 -6.33
CA VAL A 118 3.18 -11.38 -7.43
C VAL A 118 4.43 -12.17 -7.79
N HIS A 119 4.44 -12.78 -8.97
CA HIS A 119 5.51 -13.70 -9.39
C HIS A 119 6.65 -12.95 -10.05
N ARG A 120 6.38 -12.33 -11.20
CA ARG A 120 7.41 -11.65 -12.01
C ARG A 120 6.80 -10.64 -12.97
N ALA A 121 7.62 -9.73 -13.47
CA ALA A 121 7.31 -8.97 -14.68
C ALA A 121 8.37 -9.23 -15.76
N LYS A 122 8.01 -8.98 -17.02
CA LYS A 122 8.91 -9.14 -18.17
C LYS A 122 8.84 -7.95 -19.10
N GLY A 123 10.01 -7.53 -19.59
CA GLY A 123 10.15 -6.45 -20.56
C GLY A 123 9.55 -5.14 -20.05
N LEU A 124 9.79 -4.80 -18.79
CA LEU A 124 9.37 -3.50 -18.25
C LEU A 124 10.06 -2.37 -19.04
N LYS A 125 9.38 -1.24 -19.13
CA LYS A 125 9.95 -0.03 -19.74
C LYS A 125 11.15 0.45 -18.90
N PRO A 126 12.31 0.73 -19.53
CA PRO A 126 13.41 1.43 -18.88
C PRO A 126 12.99 2.82 -18.42
N MET A 127 13.24 3.14 -17.15
CA MET A 127 12.89 4.43 -16.56
C MET A 127 14.14 5.15 -16.04
N ASP A 128 15.17 4.41 -15.63
CA ASP A 128 16.44 4.96 -15.21
C ASP A 128 17.36 5.33 -16.38
N SER A 129 18.22 6.33 -16.15
CA SER A 129 19.28 6.75 -17.09
C SER A 129 20.29 5.64 -17.47
N ASN A 130 20.35 4.55 -16.70
CA ASN A 130 21.19 3.39 -16.98
C ASN A 130 20.53 2.39 -17.95
N GLY A 131 19.31 2.68 -18.45
CA GLY A 131 18.56 1.80 -19.33
C GLY A 131 17.87 0.63 -18.61
N LEU A 132 17.76 0.69 -17.28
CA LEU A 132 17.08 -0.30 -16.42
C LEU A 132 15.97 0.38 -15.60
N ALA A 133 15.52 -0.29 -14.54
CA ALA A 133 14.60 0.22 -13.54
C ALA A 133 14.85 -0.48 -12.20
N ASP A 134 14.36 0.10 -11.11
CA ASP A 134 14.25 -0.45 -9.76
C ASP A 134 12.77 -0.81 -9.44
N PRO A 135 12.16 -1.83 -10.10
CA PRO A 135 10.72 -2.05 -10.03
C PRO A 135 10.22 -2.62 -8.69
N TYR A 136 9.04 -2.17 -8.28
CA TYR A 136 8.20 -2.75 -7.24
C TYR A 136 6.72 -2.69 -7.64
N VAL A 137 5.90 -3.57 -7.05
CA VAL A 137 4.45 -3.62 -7.31
C VAL A 137 3.70 -3.12 -6.09
N LYS A 138 2.73 -2.22 -6.32
CA LYS A 138 1.87 -1.63 -5.30
C LYS A 138 0.42 -2.07 -5.55
N LEU A 139 -0.22 -2.61 -4.52
CA LEU A 139 -1.59 -3.09 -4.56
C LEU A 139 -2.52 -2.08 -3.90
N HIS A 140 -3.69 -1.84 -4.52
CA HIS A 140 -4.78 -1.04 -3.98
C HIS A 140 -6.13 -1.72 -4.18
N LEU A 141 -6.92 -1.78 -3.12
CA LEU A 141 -8.33 -2.14 -3.20
C LEU A 141 -9.18 -0.88 -3.46
N LEU A 142 -10.00 -0.92 -4.51
CA LEU A 142 -10.92 0.14 -4.92
C LEU A 142 -12.37 -0.39 -4.93
N PRO A 143 -13.39 0.38 -4.54
CA PRO A 143 -13.33 1.69 -3.88
C PRO A 143 -12.81 1.58 -2.43
N GLY A 144 -12.48 2.73 -1.83
CA GLY A 144 -11.96 2.80 -0.45
C GLY A 144 -10.44 2.78 -0.36
N ALA A 145 -9.73 3.46 -1.27
CA ALA A 145 -8.27 3.55 -1.24
C ALA A 145 -7.77 4.35 -0.02
N SER A 146 -7.60 3.69 1.13
CA SER A 146 -6.93 4.27 2.29
C SER A 146 -5.45 3.87 2.33
N LYS A 147 -4.67 4.45 3.25
CA LYS A 147 -3.31 3.96 3.55
C LYS A 147 -3.32 2.50 4.03
N ALA A 148 -4.37 2.07 4.73
CA ALA A 148 -4.51 0.71 5.23
C ALA A 148 -4.60 -0.33 4.10
N ASN A 149 -5.14 0.09 2.96
CA ASN A 149 -5.39 -0.76 1.80
C ASN A 149 -4.22 -0.77 0.80
N LYS A 150 -3.06 -0.17 1.15
CA LYS A 150 -1.87 -0.16 0.30
C LYS A 150 -0.89 -1.25 0.75
N LEU A 151 -0.72 -2.28 -0.07
CA LEU A 151 0.37 -3.24 0.09
C LEU A 151 1.41 -3.00 -1.00
N ARG A 152 2.66 -3.39 -0.78
CA ARG A 152 3.72 -3.31 -1.80
C ARG A 152 4.71 -4.44 -1.65
N THR A 153 5.27 -4.87 -2.77
CA THR A 153 6.39 -5.82 -2.79
C THR A 153 7.70 -5.14 -2.43
N LYS A 154 8.75 -5.95 -2.29
CA LYS A 154 10.13 -5.48 -2.28
C LYS A 154 10.50 -4.82 -3.61
N THR A 155 11.37 -3.82 -3.53
CA THR A 155 12.03 -3.22 -4.69
C THR A 155 13.18 -4.12 -5.14
N LEU A 156 13.19 -4.50 -6.42
CA LEU A 156 14.32 -5.19 -7.04
C LEU A 156 15.08 -4.18 -7.88
N ARG A 157 16.41 -4.16 -7.79
CA ARG A 157 17.22 -3.12 -8.42
C ARG A 157 17.72 -3.50 -9.81
N ASN A 158 17.89 -2.51 -10.68
CA ASN A 158 18.55 -2.61 -11.97
C ASN A 158 18.05 -3.80 -12.81
N THR A 159 16.73 -3.93 -12.98
CA THR A 159 16.13 -5.03 -13.74
C THR A 159 14.84 -4.64 -14.46
N LEU A 160 14.71 -5.08 -15.70
CA LEU A 160 13.47 -5.00 -16.49
C LEU A 160 12.65 -6.30 -16.44
N ASN A 161 13.20 -7.34 -15.82
CA ASN A 161 12.58 -8.66 -15.68
C ASN A 161 12.59 -9.11 -14.20
N PRO A 162 11.96 -8.34 -13.30
CA PRO A 162 11.96 -8.64 -11.87
C PRO A 162 11.22 -9.95 -11.57
N VAL A 163 11.73 -10.72 -10.61
CA VAL A 163 11.09 -11.91 -10.05
C VAL A 163 10.93 -11.71 -8.55
N TRP A 164 9.72 -11.36 -8.11
CA TRP A 164 9.43 -11.09 -6.70
C TRP A 164 9.08 -12.37 -5.93
N ASN A 165 8.24 -13.22 -6.51
CA ASN A 165 7.64 -14.39 -5.83
C ASN A 165 7.15 -14.06 -4.42
N GLU A 166 6.45 -12.93 -4.28
CA GLU A 166 6.01 -12.38 -3.00
C GLU A 166 4.49 -12.45 -2.90
N THR A 167 3.97 -12.95 -1.77
CA THR A 167 2.52 -12.99 -1.51
C THR A 167 2.14 -11.88 -0.56
N LEU A 168 1.24 -11.01 -1.01
CA LEU A 168 0.66 -9.92 -0.23
C LEU A 168 -0.79 -10.29 0.09
N THR A 169 -1.14 -10.26 1.37
CA THR A 169 -2.45 -10.71 1.85
C THR A 169 -3.25 -9.55 2.42
N TYR A 170 -4.46 -9.35 1.90
CA TYR A 170 -5.48 -8.52 2.55
C TYR A 170 -6.33 -9.38 3.46
N TYR A 171 -6.45 -8.98 4.73
CA TYR A 171 -7.26 -9.67 5.72
C TYR A 171 -8.62 -9.00 5.91
N GLY A 172 -9.60 -9.78 6.35
CA GLY A 172 -10.96 -9.30 6.59
C GLY A 172 -11.69 -8.90 5.31
N ILE A 173 -11.38 -9.50 4.16
CA ILE A 173 -12.10 -9.30 2.90
C ILE A 173 -13.36 -10.19 2.89
N THR A 174 -14.53 -9.58 2.79
CA THR A 174 -15.82 -10.29 2.81
C THR A 174 -16.34 -10.59 1.40
N GLU A 175 -17.36 -11.43 1.29
CA GLU A 175 -18.04 -11.69 0.01
C GLU A 175 -18.63 -10.42 -0.62
N ALA A 176 -19.13 -9.48 0.20
CA ALA A 176 -19.61 -8.19 -0.27
C ALA A 176 -18.48 -7.37 -0.91
N ASP A 177 -17.29 -7.39 -0.31
CA ASP A 177 -16.10 -6.76 -0.91
C ASP A 177 -15.73 -7.43 -2.23
N MET A 178 -15.80 -8.77 -2.31
CA MET A 178 -15.52 -9.50 -3.54
C MET A 178 -16.48 -9.12 -4.67
N ALA A 179 -17.74 -8.82 -4.36
CA ALA A 179 -18.73 -8.40 -5.35
C ALA A 179 -18.49 -6.97 -5.88
N GLN A 180 -17.97 -6.07 -5.05
CA GLN A 180 -17.93 -4.63 -5.33
C GLN A 180 -16.52 -4.09 -5.63
N LYS A 181 -15.47 -4.68 -5.05
CA LYS A 181 -14.11 -4.16 -5.12
C LYS A 181 -13.34 -4.65 -6.35
N THR A 182 -12.35 -3.86 -6.73
CA THR A 182 -11.38 -4.08 -7.80
C THR A 182 -9.98 -3.95 -7.21
N LEU A 183 -9.14 -4.95 -7.43
CA LEU A 183 -7.73 -4.89 -7.08
C LEU A 183 -6.96 -4.22 -8.22
N ARG A 184 -6.30 -3.12 -7.91
CA ARG A 184 -5.36 -2.42 -8.80
C ARG A 184 -3.94 -2.80 -8.41
N LEU A 185 -3.16 -3.24 -9.40
CA LEU A 185 -1.73 -3.50 -9.26
C LEU A 185 -0.99 -2.44 -10.10
N CYS A 186 -0.17 -1.62 -9.45
CA CYS A 186 0.68 -0.62 -10.11
C CYS A 186 2.13 -1.07 -10.03
N VAL A 187 2.79 -1.19 -11.18
CA VAL A 187 4.24 -1.36 -11.27
C VAL A 187 4.87 0.02 -11.32
N CYS A 188 5.76 0.28 -10.39
CA CYS A 188 6.44 1.56 -10.27
C CYS A 188 7.95 1.34 -10.18
N ASP A 189 8.69 2.32 -10.64
CA ASP A 189 10.12 2.45 -10.43
C ASP A 189 10.42 3.19 -9.12
N MET A 190 11.47 2.78 -8.41
CA MET A 190 11.89 3.41 -7.17
C MET A 190 13.16 4.23 -7.38
N ASP A 191 12.99 5.54 -7.54
CA ASP A 191 14.10 6.48 -7.55
C ASP A 191 14.66 6.72 -6.15
N ARG A 192 15.99 6.71 -6.01
CA ARG A 192 16.64 7.00 -4.72
C ARG A 192 16.55 8.47 -4.29
N LEU A 193 16.46 9.37 -5.26
CA LEU A 193 16.53 10.83 -5.05
C LEU A 193 15.39 11.59 -5.75
N GLY A 194 14.48 10.87 -6.40
CA GLY A 194 13.37 11.40 -7.21
C GLY A 194 11.99 10.98 -6.71
N ARG A 195 10.94 11.34 -7.47
CA ARG A 195 9.59 10.80 -7.25
C ARG A 195 9.48 9.48 -8.01
N ASN A 196 9.19 8.40 -7.29
CA ASN A 196 8.93 7.08 -7.86
C ASN A 196 8.12 7.17 -9.15
N GLU A 197 8.69 6.69 -10.25
CA GLU A 197 8.05 6.78 -11.55
C GLU A 197 7.04 5.66 -11.79
N PHE A 198 5.95 5.96 -12.47
CA PHE A 198 4.93 4.98 -12.79
C PHE A 198 5.27 4.30 -14.11
N ILE A 199 5.40 2.96 -14.10
CA ILE A 199 5.66 2.18 -15.31
C ILE A 199 4.33 1.80 -15.96
N GLY A 200 3.44 1.15 -15.22
CA GLY A 200 2.17 0.67 -15.75
C GLY A 200 1.27 0.04 -14.68
N GLU A 201 0.02 -0.24 -15.03
CA GLU A 201 -0.96 -0.82 -14.11
C GLU A 201 -1.83 -1.89 -14.74
N THR A 202 -2.46 -2.69 -13.89
CA THR A 202 -3.57 -3.57 -14.26
C THR A 202 -4.64 -3.55 -13.18
N ARG A 203 -5.89 -3.81 -13.56
CA ARG A 203 -7.04 -3.84 -12.66
C ARG A 203 -7.80 -5.15 -12.81
N VAL A 204 -8.09 -5.79 -11.69
CA VAL A 204 -8.85 -7.03 -11.62
C VAL A 204 -10.08 -6.84 -10.73
N PRO A 205 -11.28 -6.79 -11.31
CA PRO A 205 -12.52 -6.84 -10.54
C PRO A 205 -12.59 -8.14 -9.73
N LEU A 206 -12.75 -8.06 -8.42
CA LEU A 206 -12.70 -9.22 -7.53
C LEU A 206 -13.85 -10.20 -7.80
N LYS A 207 -14.98 -9.72 -8.33
CA LYS A 207 -16.14 -10.54 -8.72
C LYS A 207 -15.83 -11.61 -9.78
N LYS A 208 -14.66 -11.51 -10.44
CA LYS A 208 -14.18 -12.51 -11.42
C LYS A 208 -13.40 -13.66 -10.78
N LEU A 209 -13.23 -13.65 -9.45
CA LEU A 209 -12.56 -14.68 -8.68
C LEU A 209 -13.60 -15.64 -8.09
N THR A 210 -13.24 -16.92 -8.04
CA THR A 210 -14.03 -17.96 -7.39
C THR A 210 -13.33 -18.32 -6.08
N ALA A 211 -14.10 -18.40 -4.98
CA ALA A 211 -13.57 -18.76 -3.67
C ALA A 211 -12.85 -20.12 -3.70
N GLY A 212 -11.68 -20.20 -3.05
CA GLY A 212 -10.85 -21.41 -2.99
C GLY A 212 -10.11 -21.76 -4.29
N GLN A 213 -10.34 -21.04 -5.39
CA GLN A 213 -9.66 -21.28 -6.67
C GLN A 213 -8.58 -20.23 -6.93
N THR A 214 -7.33 -20.67 -7.05
CA THR A 214 -6.24 -19.81 -7.51
C THR A 214 -6.43 -19.48 -8.98
N LYS A 215 -6.48 -18.18 -9.30
CA LYS A 215 -6.55 -17.69 -10.67
C LYS A 215 -5.24 -17.01 -11.06
N ASN A 216 -4.61 -17.54 -12.11
CA ASN A 216 -3.35 -17.02 -12.64
C ASN A 216 -3.61 -15.97 -13.71
N TYR A 217 -2.82 -14.91 -13.69
CA TYR A 217 -2.88 -13.79 -14.61
C TYR A 217 -1.49 -13.55 -15.21
N ASN A 218 -1.46 -13.29 -16.51
CA ASN A 218 -0.30 -12.77 -17.22
C ASN A 218 -0.84 -11.68 -18.15
N ILE A 219 -0.70 -10.42 -17.75
CA ILE A 219 -1.39 -9.28 -18.35
C ILE A 219 -0.36 -8.23 -18.79
N CYS A 220 -0.57 -7.63 -19.97
CA CYS A 220 0.18 -6.47 -20.42
C CYS A 220 -0.18 -5.25 -19.55
N LEU A 221 0.84 -4.52 -19.10
CA LEU A 221 0.64 -3.33 -18.31
C LEU A 221 0.06 -2.20 -19.16
N GLU A 222 -0.94 -1.52 -18.62
CA GLU A 222 -1.59 -0.38 -19.27
C GLU A 222 -1.01 0.94 -18.73
N ARG A 223 -1.03 1.99 -19.57
CA ARG A 223 -0.79 3.36 -19.09
C ARG A 223 -1.88 3.72 -18.10
N GLN A 224 -1.54 4.58 -17.14
CA GLN A 224 -2.53 5.08 -16.18
C GLN A 224 -3.67 5.75 -16.95
N GLN A 225 -4.85 5.14 -16.92
CA GLN A 225 -6.04 5.77 -17.50
C GLN A 225 -6.35 7.00 -16.63
N LEU A 226 -6.09 8.19 -17.17
CA LEU A 226 -6.55 9.43 -16.56
C LEU A 226 -8.07 9.46 -16.77
N THR A 227 -8.85 9.11 -15.75
CA THR A 227 -10.29 9.33 -15.74
C THR A 227 -10.51 10.85 -15.75
N LYS A 228 -10.48 11.46 -16.94
CA LYS A 228 -10.99 12.81 -17.16
C LYS A 228 -12.50 12.76 -16.98
N LEU A 229 -12.97 12.83 -15.74
CA LEU A 229 -14.34 13.28 -15.50
C LEU A 229 -14.34 14.78 -15.80
N THR A 230 -14.93 15.17 -16.93
CA THR A 230 -15.15 16.57 -17.29
C THR A 230 -16.05 17.23 -16.24
N THR A 231 -15.44 17.87 -15.25
CA THR A 231 -16.11 18.91 -14.48
C THR A 231 -15.69 20.25 -15.07
N ASN A 232 -16.62 20.89 -15.78
CA ASN A 232 -16.50 22.31 -16.14
C ASN A 232 -16.45 23.14 -14.86
N THR A 233 -15.26 23.41 -14.35
CA THR A 233 -15.01 24.53 -13.45
C THR A 233 -13.65 25.11 -13.78
N GLU A 234 -13.63 26.34 -14.28
CA GLU A 234 -12.48 27.10 -14.78
C GLU A 234 -11.48 27.53 -13.69
N ARG A 235 -11.15 26.65 -12.74
CA ARG A 235 -10.07 26.87 -11.78
C ARG A 235 -9.26 25.59 -11.68
N GLY A 236 -8.20 25.53 -12.48
CA GLY A 236 -7.22 24.45 -12.51
C GLY A 236 -6.58 24.23 -11.14
N MET A 237 -7.17 23.31 -10.37
CA MET A 237 -6.55 22.59 -9.26
C MET A 237 -6.83 21.11 -9.49
N ALA A 238 -5.78 20.35 -9.83
CA ALA A 238 -5.84 18.90 -9.96
C ALA A 238 -6.03 18.27 -8.57
N LEU A 239 -7.29 18.15 -8.14
CA LEU A 239 -7.69 17.32 -7.01
C LEU A 239 -8.06 15.95 -7.57
N TYR A 240 -7.23 14.96 -7.24
CA TYR A 240 -7.51 13.56 -7.51
C TYR A 240 -8.76 13.14 -6.74
N GLU A 241 -9.67 12.45 -7.43
CA GLU A 241 -10.93 11.82 -6.97
C GLU A 241 -11.03 11.58 -5.45
N GLU A 242 -11.58 12.57 -4.74
CA GLU A 242 -12.32 12.38 -3.49
C GLU A 242 -13.77 12.69 -3.80
N GLU A 243 -14.56 11.65 -4.03
CA GLU A 243 -15.96 11.48 -3.60
C GLU A 243 -16.66 10.45 -4.49
N ALA A 244 -16.60 9.20 -4.07
CA ALA A 244 -17.83 8.43 -3.97
C ALA A 244 -18.06 8.26 -2.47
N VAL A 245 -19.17 8.80 -1.98
CA VAL A 245 -19.63 8.74 -0.58
C VAL A 245 -19.69 7.27 -0.15
N ALA A 246 -18.56 6.75 0.34
CA ALA A 246 -18.49 5.44 0.94
C ALA A 246 -18.99 5.58 2.37
N CYS A 247 -19.77 4.61 2.85
CA CYS A 247 -19.73 4.27 4.26
C CYS A 247 -18.25 4.29 4.67
N VAL A 248 -17.86 5.20 5.57
CA VAL A 248 -16.47 5.37 5.97
C VAL A 248 -16.06 4.04 6.60
N ASP A 249 -15.41 3.17 5.83
CA ASP A 249 -15.00 1.84 6.29
C ASP A 249 -14.00 2.07 7.41
N ARG A 250 -14.47 1.91 8.65
CA ARG A 250 -13.67 2.18 9.86
C ARG A 250 -12.75 1.02 10.20
N GLY A 251 -12.75 0.00 9.36
CA GLY A 251 -12.03 -1.22 9.52
C GLY A 251 -12.83 -2.28 10.25
N ARG A 252 -12.13 -3.38 10.51
CA ARG A 252 -12.70 -4.62 11.01
C ARG A 252 -11.80 -5.20 12.08
N VAL A 253 -12.39 -5.94 13.00
CA VAL A 253 -11.68 -6.63 14.08
C VAL A 253 -11.96 -8.13 14.01
N LEU A 254 -10.91 -8.93 14.12
CA LEU A 254 -10.99 -10.38 14.27
C LEU A 254 -11.01 -10.73 15.75
N VAL A 255 -12.16 -11.23 16.20
CA VAL A 255 -12.39 -11.60 17.60
C VAL A 255 -12.50 -13.10 17.70
N SER A 256 -11.81 -13.67 18.69
CA SER A 256 -11.90 -15.05 19.11
C SER A 256 -12.76 -15.15 20.36
N LEU A 257 -13.76 -16.03 20.37
CA LEU A 257 -14.54 -16.37 21.56
C LEU A 257 -14.44 -17.87 21.85
N CYS A 258 -14.26 -18.20 23.12
CA CYS A 258 -14.29 -19.58 23.62
C CYS A 258 -14.81 -19.59 25.06
N TYR A 259 -15.85 -20.38 25.35
CA TYR A 259 -16.25 -20.62 26.73
C TYR A 259 -15.56 -21.89 27.24
N SER A 260 -14.64 -21.76 28.19
CA SER A 260 -13.94 -22.90 28.79
C SER A 260 -14.72 -23.43 29.98
N VAL A 261 -15.19 -24.68 29.89
CA VAL A 261 -15.93 -25.33 30.99
C VAL A 261 -15.00 -25.64 32.15
N GLN A 262 -13.77 -26.04 31.86
CA GLN A 262 -12.76 -26.35 32.87
C GLN A 262 -12.41 -25.12 33.72
N ARG A 263 -12.36 -23.94 33.11
CA ARG A 263 -12.05 -22.68 33.80
C ARG A 263 -13.30 -21.98 34.34
N GLY A 264 -14.50 -22.38 33.91
CA GLY A 264 -15.74 -21.66 34.19
C GLY A 264 -15.68 -20.21 33.71
N ALA A 265 -15.05 -19.97 32.56
CA ALA A 265 -14.70 -18.61 32.11
C ALA A 265 -14.86 -18.43 30.60
N LEU A 266 -15.26 -17.22 30.20
CA LEU A 266 -15.24 -16.78 28.81
C LEU A 266 -13.84 -16.25 28.47
N LEU A 267 -13.23 -16.85 27.45
CA LEU A 267 -11.99 -16.42 26.83
C LEU A 267 -12.32 -15.54 25.63
N VAL A 268 -11.85 -14.29 25.67
CA VAL A 268 -12.02 -13.30 24.60
C VAL A 268 -10.65 -12.97 24.04
N GLY A 269 -10.36 -13.45 22.83
CA GLY A 269 -9.14 -13.14 22.10
C GLY A 269 -9.34 -11.99 21.13
N ILE A 270 -8.48 -10.97 21.19
CA ILE A 270 -8.35 -9.96 20.15
C ILE A 270 -7.16 -10.35 19.27
N VAL A 271 -7.46 -10.87 18.08
CA VAL A 271 -6.43 -11.42 17.20
C VAL A 271 -5.74 -10.27 16.44
N ARG A 272 -6.50 -9.56 15.62
CA ARG A 272 -6.00 -8.47 14.77
C ARG A 272 -7.13 -7.54 14.33
N CYS A 273 -6.77 -6.36 13.83
CA CYS A 273 -7.68 -5.52 13.06
C CYS A 273 -7.17 -5.38 11.62
N ALA A 274 -8.07 -5.08 10.70
CA ALA A 274 -7.76 -4.81 9.30
C ALA A 274 -8.46 -3.55 8.83
N HIS A 275 -7.76 -2.79 8.00
CA HIS A 275 -8.28 -1.64 7.28
C HIS A 275 -8.86 -0.53 8.18
N LEU A 276 -8.24 -0.29 9.34
CA LEU A 276 -8.70 0.76 10.26
C LEU A 276 -8.69 2.15 9.61
N ALA A 277 -9.61 3.01 10.03
CA ALA A 277 -9.57 4.43 9.69
C ALA A 277 -8.33 5.09 10.32
N ALA A 278 -7.72 6.03 9.59
CA ALA A 278 -6.63 6.83 10.11
C ALA A 278 -7.20 8.07 10.81
N MET A 279 -6.94 8.21 12.12
CA MET A 279 -7.36 9.38 12.89
C MET A 279 -6.23 10.41 13.03
N ASP A 280 -4.97 9.98 12.98
CA ASP A 280 -3.84 10.90 13.02
C ASP A 280 -3.69 11.70 11.72
N SER A 281 -3.22 12.94 11.87
CA SER A 281 -2.73 13.78 10.75
C SER A 281 -1.61 13.10 9.93
N ASN A 282 -0.90 12.13 10.50
CA ASN A 282 0.14 11.37 9.82
C ASN A 282 -0.45 10.31 8.84
N GLY A 283 -1.77 10.13 8.82
CA GLY A 283 -2.53 9.18 8.02
C GLY A 283 -2.41 7.72 8.48
N TYR A 284 -2.07 7.49 9.74
CA TYR A 284 -2.12 6.21 10.43
C TYR A 284 -2.92 6.39 11.73
N SER A 285 -2.91 5.36 12.58
CA SER A 285 -3.39 5.39 13.95
C SER A 285 -2.43 4.59 14.83
N ASP A 286 -2.50 4.82 16.13
CA ASP A 286 -1.92 4.06 17.22
C ASP A 286 -3.00 3.20 17.90
N PRO A 287 -3.59 2.19 17.22
CA PRO A 287 -4.78 1.49 17.72
C PRO A 287 -4.54 0.67 18.99
N PHE A 288 -5.54 0.71 19.87
CA PHE A 288 -5.73 -0.22 20.98
C PHE A 288 -7.21 -0.59 21.13
N VAL A 289 -7.48 -1.76 21.72
CA VAL A 289 -8.83 -2.29 21.88
C VAL A 289 -9.19 -2.32 23.36
N LYS A 290 -10.34 -1.77 23.72
CA LYS A 290 -10.97 -1.93 25.03
C LYS A 290 -12.07 -2.98 24.93
N ILE A 291 -12.11 -3.87 25.91
CA ILE A 291 -13.09 -4.95 26.02
C ILE A 291 -13.82 -4.76 27.34
N VAL A 292 -15.14 -4.64 27.30
CA VAL A 292 -15.98 -4.41 28.47
C VAL A 292 -17.12 -5.40 28.44
N LEU A 293 -17.37 -6.07 29.57
CA LEU A 293 -18.53 -6.94 29.70
C LEU A 293 -19.60 -6.28 30.58
N ARG A 294 -20.80 -6.09 30.02
CA ARG A 294 -21.96 -5.51 30.69
C ARG A 294 -23.05 -6.57 30.97
N PRO A 295 -23.87 -6.40 32.03
CA PRO A 295 -23.71 -5.46 33.15
C PRO A 295 -22.48 -5.79 34.02
N ASP A 296 -21.85 -4.74 34.54
CA ASP A 296 -20.55 -4.79 35.25
C ASP A 296 -20.52 -5.86 36.35
N THR A 297 -19.59 -6.81 36.23
CA THR A 297 -19.34 -7.89 37.20
C THR A 297 -18.33 -7.52 38.28
N GLY A 298 -17.83 -6.27 38.33
CA GLY A 298 -16.92 -5.76 39.36
C GLY A 298 -15.56 -5.31 38.80
N LYS A 299 -14.52 -5.23 39.67
CA LYS A 299 -13.19 -4.62 39.36
C LYS A 299 -12.43 -5.21 38.14
N LYS A 300 -12.87 -6.33 37.54
CA LYS A 300 -12.25 -6.99 36.37
C LYS A 300 -13.15 -7.02 35.11
N SER A 301 -14.17 -6.16 35.02
CA SER A 301 -15.07 -6.14 33.85
C SER A 301 -14.48 -5.49 32.60
N LYS A 302 -13.38 -4.75 32.74
CA LYS A 302 -12.75 -3.96 31.68
C LYS A 302 -11.32 -4.41 31.44
N TYR A 303 -11.01 -4.76 30.19
CA TYR A 303 -9.67 -5.04 29.71
C TYR A 303 -9.28 -4.07 28.59
N LYS A 304 -7.97 -3.93 28.38
CA LYS A 304 -7.40 -3.17 27.27
C LYS A 304 -6.20 -3.92 26.71
N THR A 305 -6.00 -3.85 25.40
CA THR A 305 -4.82 -4.41 24.75
C THR A 305 -3.60 -3.50 24.90
N SER A 306 -2.45 -4.00 24.44
CA SER A 306 -1.32 -3.14 24.11
C SER A 306 -1.66 -2.15 22.99
N VAL A 307 -0.98 -1.00 22.95
CA VAL A 307 -1.09 0.00 21.89
C VAL A 307 -0.12 -0.37 20.76
N LYS A 308 -0.59 -0.43 19.53
CA LYS A 308 0.24 -0.70 18.34
C LYS A 308 0.42 0.59 17.57
N LYS A 309 1.67 1.07 17.45
CA LYS A 309 1.92 2.39 16.88
C LYS A 309 1.92 2.40 15.35
N LYS A 310 1.40 3.46 14.75
CA LYS A 310 1.46 3.84 13.33
C LYS A 310 1.08 2.70 12.40
N THR A 311 -0.06 2.07 12.67
CA THR A 311 -0.57 0.95 11.88
C THR A 311 -2.08 0.99 11.76
N LEU A 312 -2.57 0.60 10.58
CA LEU A 312 -4.01 0.44 10.30
C LEU A 312 -4.41 -1.05 10.17
N ASN A 313 -3.44 -1.95 10.34
CA ASN A 313 -3.62 -3.40 10.35
C ASN A 313 -2.88 -4.01 11.56
N PRO A 314 -3.23 -3.62 12.80
CA PRO A 314 -2.54 -4.10 14.00
C PRO A 314 -2.80 -5.59 14.26
N GLU A 315 -1.76 -6.30 14.68
CA GLU A 315 -1.86 -7.65 15.25
C GLU A 315 -1.63 -7.59 16.76
N PHE A 316 -2.64 -8.01 17.52
CA PHE A 316 -2.62 -8.01 18.99
C PHE A 316 -2.27 -9.42 19.49
N ASN A 317 -3.04 -10.43 19.07
CA ASN A 317 -2.94 -11.81 19.55
C ASN A 317 -2.99 -11.89 21.09
N GLU A 318 -3.86 -11.09 21.71
CA GLU A 318 -4.03 -11.00 23.16
C GLU A 318 -5.34 -11.68 23.59
N GLU A 319 -5.31 -12.45 24.68
CA GLU A 319 -6.49 -13.15 25.23
C GLU A 319 -6.82 -12.65 26.63
N PHE A 320 -8.11 -12.40 26.87
CA PHE A 320 -8.66 -11.90 28.12
C PHE A 320 -9.64 -12.91 28.70
N VAL A 321 -9.64 -13.06 30.02
CA VAL A 321 -10.42 -14.08 30.73
C VAL A 321 -11.46 -13.44 31.62
N TYR A 322 -12.73 -13.76 31.38
CA TYR A 322 -13.85 -13.37 32.23
C TYR A 322 -14.38 -14.59 32.99
N GLU A 323 -14.17 -14.63 34.31
CA GLU A 323 -14.66 -15.68 35.20
C GLU A 323 -16.17 -15.54 35.41
N ILE A 324 -16.97 -16.24 34.59
CA ILE A 324 -18.43 -16.10 34.57
C ILE A 324 -19.08 -17.47 34.31
N PRO A 325 -20.07 -17.87 35.15
CA PRO A 325 -20.84 -19.06 34.91
C PRO A 325 -21.58 -19.03 33.56
N HIS A 326 -21.67 -20.19 32.92
CA HIS A 326 -22.29 -20.32 31.60
C HIS A 326 -23.72 -19.79 31.54
N GLU A 327 -24.49 -19.97 32.63
CA GLU A 327 -25.89 -19.55 32.74
C GLU A 327 -26.06 -18.02 32.76
N GLU A 328 -25.06 -17.31 33.26
CA GLU A 328 -25.09 -15.85 33.30
C GLU A 328 -24.69 -15.22 31.98
N LEU A 329 -23.91 -15.93 31.15
CA LEU A 329 -23.38 -15.43 29.89
C LEU A 329 -24.50 -15.01 28.91
N ALA A 330 -25.65 -15.68 28.93
CA ALA A 330 -26.80 -15.31 28.10
C ALA A 330 -27.40 -13.93 28.45
N LYS A 331 -27.16 -13.42 29.66
CA LYS A 331 -27.59 -12.10 30.13
C LYS A 331 -26.49 -11.04 30.01
N LYS A 332 -25.31 -11.43 29.51
CA LYS A 332 -24.18 -10.52 29.34
C LYS A 332 -24.05 -10.06 27.90
N THR A 333 -23.44 -8.90 27.78
CA THR A 333 -23.14 -8.22 26.53
C THR A 333 -21.67 -7.83 26.54
N LEU A 334 -20.92 -8.29 25.55
CA LEU A 334 -19.51 -7.98 25.34
C LEU A 334 -19.39 -6.80 24.38
N GLU A 335 -18.90 -5.69 24.89
CA GLU A 335 -18.59 -4.48 24.12
C GLU A 335 -17.10 -4.46 23.80
N ILE A 336 -16.76 -4.31 22.53
CA ILE A 336 -15.39 -4.21 22.04
C ILE A 336 -15.28 -2.91 21.29
N SER A 337 -14.41 -2.00 21.74
CA SER A 337 -14.18 -0.70 21.12
C SER A 337 -12.72 -0.51 20.77
N VAL A 338 -12.47 -0.03 19.55
CA VAL A 338 -11.14 0.27 19.01
C VAL A 338 -10.94 1.78 19.06
N TRP A 339 -9.80 2.18 19.61
CA TRP A 339 -9.44 3.57 19.89
C TRP A 339 -8.07 3.86 19.33
N ASP A 340 -7.85 5.11 18.93
CA ASP A 340 -6.54 5.68 18.63
C ASP A 340 -5.92 6.26 19.91
N TYR A 341 -4.66 5.96 20.18
CA TYR A 341 -3.97 6.49 21.35
C TYR A 341 -3.18 7.75 20.99
N ASP A 342 -3.65 8.89 21.48
CA ASP A 342 -3.00 10.18 21.27
C ASP A 342 -2.13 10.58 22.46
N LEU A 343 -0.85 10.88 22.19
CA LEU A 343 0.06 11.33 23.24
C LEU A 343 -0.29 12.78 23.64
N GLY A 344 -0.93 12.94 24.80
CA GLY A 344 -1.22 14.26 25.39
C GLY A 344 -2.54 14.88 24.96
N MET A 345 -3.38 14.14 24.24
CA MET A 345 -4.77 14.51 23.93
C MET A 345 -5.75 13.44 24.42
N SER A 346 -7.05 13.65 24.21
CA SER A 346 -8.05 12.59 24.37
C SER A 346 -7.93 11.58 23.23
N ASN A 347 -7.99 10.30 23.56
CA ASN A 347 -7.97 9.21 22.58
C ASN A 347 -9.18 9.28 21.63
N ASP A 348 -8.95 9.16 20.33
CA ASP A 348 -10.01 9.15 19.32
C ASP A 348 -10.70 7.79 19.20
N PHE A 349 -12.03 7.80 19.09
CA PHE A 349 -12.80 6.58 18.87
C PHE A 349 -12.81 6.22 17.39
N ILE A 350 -12.25 5.06 17.04
CA ILE A 350 -12.26 4.55 15.66
C ILE A 350 -13.60 3.86 15.41
N GLY A 351 -13.95 2.86 16.22
CA GLY A 351 -15.22 2.16 16.09
C GLY A 351 -15.37 1.00 17.06
N GLY A 352 -16.59 0.47 17.18
CA GLY A 352 -16.89 -0.58 18.14
C GLY A 352 -17.89 -1.61 17.63
N ILE A 353 -18.00 -2.70 18.38
CA ILE A 353 -18.99 -3.75 18.18
C ILE A 353 -19.54 -4.19 19.53
N GLN A 354 -20.75 -4.73 19.50
CA GLN A 354 -21.43 -5.30 20.64
C GLN A 354 -21.85 -6.73 20.30
N LEU A 355 -21.42 -7.69 21.12
CA LEU A 355 -21.75 -9.11 21.00
C LEU A 355 -22.61 -9.49 22.20
N GLY A 356 -23.83 -9.94 21.94
CA GLY A 356 -24.80 -10.28 22.98
C GLY A 356 -26.07 -10.87 22.37
N ILE A 357 -27.02 -11.27 23.20
CA ILE A 357 -28.29 -11.84 22.73
C ILE A 357 -29.13 -10.84 21.92
N ASP A 358 -28.97 -9.54 22.20
CA ASP A 358 -29.64 -8.45 21.50
C ASP A 358 -28.92 -8.00 20.22
N ALA A 359 -27.74 -8.58 19.92
CA ALA A 359 -27.01 -8.29 18.70
C ALA A 359 -27.77 -8.83 17.46
N LYS A 360 -27.41 -8.35 16.28
CA LYS A 360 -28.04 -8.75 15.00
C LYS A 360 -27.00 -9.33 14.03
N GLY A 361 -27.44 -10.26 13.19
CA GLY A 361 -26.63 -10.84 12.12
C GLY A 361 -25.43 -11.64 12.62
N GLU A 362 -24.26 -11.38 12.04
CA GLU A 362 -23.02 -12.12 12.33
C GLU A 362 -22.56 -11.98 13.80
N ARG A 363 -22.83 -10.83 14.42
CA ARG A 363 -22.52 -10.56 15.83
C ARG A 363 -23.27 -11.51 16.76
N LEU A 364 -24.56 -11.72 16.49
CA LEU A 364 -25.39 -12.69 17.23
C LEU A 364 -24.96 -14.12 16.96
N ARG A 365 -24.69 -14.45 15.69
CA ARG A 365 -24.23 -15.79 15.32
C ARG A 365 -22.95 -16.17 16.06
N HIS A 366 -21.97 -15.26 16.11
CA HIS A 366 -20.71 -15.48 16.81
C HIS A 366 -20.92 -15.69 18.33
N TRP A 367 -21.75 -14.84 18.96
CA TRP A 367 -22.09 -14.99 20.38
C TRP A 367 -22.79 -16.32 20.67
N PHE A 368 -23.77 -16.68 19.84
CA PHE A 368 -24.52 -17.92 19.97
C PHE A 368 -23.66 -19.16 19.73
N GLU A 369 -22.73 -19.12 18.77
CA GLU A 369 -21.84 -20.24 18.50
C GLU A 369 -20.91 -20.51 19.71
N CYS A 370 -20.41 -19.45 20.35
CA CYS A 370 -19.65 -19.54 21.60
C CYS A 370 -20.49 -20.13 22.75
N LEU A 371 -21.78 -19.77 22.85
CA LEU A 371 -22.68 -20.32 23.87
C LEU A 371 -23.01 -21.79 23.60
N LYS A 372 -23.23 -22.17 22.34
CA LYS A 372 -23.64 -23.52 21.96
C LYS A 372 -22.48 -24.52 22.01
N HIS A 373 -21.30 -24.11 21.53
CA HIS A 373 -20.14 -24.98 21.39
C HIS A 373 -19.09 -24.68 22.47
N LYS A 374 -19.30 -25.28 23.64
CA LYS A 374 -18.38 -25.20 24.78
C LYS A 374 -17.00 -25.75 24.42
N ASP A 375 -15.94 -25.13 24.93
CA ASP A 375 -14.52 -25.45 24.69
C ASP A 375 -14.08 -25.39 23.21
N LYS A 376 -14.91 -24.89 22.29
CA LYS A 376 -14.55 -24.63 20.90
C LYS A 376 -14.20 -23.15 20.74
N LYS A 377 -12.97 -22.89 20.26
CA LYS A 377 -12.56 -21.55 19.84
C LYS A 377 -13.21 -21.20 18.51
N VAL A 378 -13.92 -20.08 18.47
CA VAL A 378 -14.54 -19.54 17.26
C VAL A 378 -13.93 -18.18 16.98
N GLU A 379 -13.42 -17.96 15.77
CA GLU A 379 -12.87 -16.68 15.34
C GLU A 379 -13.76 -16.09 14.26
N CYS A 380 -14.14 -14.82 14.40
CA CYS A 380 -15.00 -14.14 13.44
C CYS A 380 -14.56 -12.69 13.24
N TRP A 381 -14.56 -12.26 11.98
CA TRP A 381 -14.41 -10.85 11.62
C TRP A 381 -15.71 -10.10 11.88
N HIS A 382 -15.59 -8.87 12.39
CA HIS A 382 -16.70 -7.96 12.58
C HIS A 382 -16.34 -6.57 12.06
N THR A 383 -17.26 -5.96 11.32
CA THR A 383 -17.14 -4.57 10.87
C THR A 383 -17.39 -3.60 12.03
N LEU A 384 -16.50 -2.64 12.21
CA LEU A 384 -16.59 -1.64 13.27
C LEU A 384 -17.67 -0.61 12.94
N THR A 385 -18.52 -0.26 13.91
CA THR A 385 -19.54 0.80 13.78
C THR A 385 -19.17 2.05 14.58
N ASN A 386 -19.85 3.16 14.31
CA ASN A 386 -19.66 4.43 15.02
C ASN A 386 -20.38 4.49 16.38
N ASP A 387 -21.03 3.40 16.80
CA ASP A 387 -21.82 3.40 18.03
C ASP A 387 -20.85 3.34 19.21
N ASN A 388 -20.54 4.49 19.79
CA ASN A 388 -19.67 4.58 20.95
C ASN A 388 -20.46 4.22 22.23
N PRO A 389 -20.16 3.09 22.89
CA PRO A 389 -20.86 2.70 24.11
C PRO A 389 -20.58 3.63 25.30
N ASP A 390 -19.51 4.44 25.25
CA ASP A 390 -19.14 5.35 26.35
C ASP A 390 -19.95 6.67 26.36
N VAL A 391 -20.72 6.97 25.30
CA VAL A 391 -21.52 8.23 25.18
C VAL A 391 -23.01 7.99 25.48
N SER A 392 -23.40 6.74 25.76
CA SER A 392 -24.80 6.33 25.96
C SER A 392 -25.13 6.06 27.44
N ASP A 393 -24.73 6.96 28.34
CA ASP A 393 -25.20 7.00 29.74
C ASP A 393 -25.42 8.44 30.20
#